data_AF-A0A1Z9AJ53-F1
#
_entry.id   AF-A0A1Z9AJ53-F1
#
_cell.length_a   1.000
_cell.length_b   1.000
_cell.length_c   1.000
_cell.angle_alpha   90.00
_cell.angle_beta   90.00
_cell.angle_gamma   90.00
#
_symmetry.space_group_name_H-M   'P 1'
#
loop_
_entity.id
_entity.type
_entity.pdbx_description
1 polymer ?
#
loop_
_entity_poly.entity_id
_entity_poly.type
_entity_poly.pdbx_seq_one_letter_code
_entity_poly.pdbx_strand_id
1 'polypeptide(L)'
;MTVCDVKPKSKQDLDYMSISFWKDPSNYDVNLPSFKRSIELFVNDSHFQAKYLAAPEQTLEEYGLSNIKPLELDILTNKEIGMQYVPGGDKEIPTVVSQYRKFIQCKQGHSLEIREIQPDHPGWRKWRARMVKGTLWREGSLKYKRLVHAPYTVEFTYGCTVGCWFCGVSAEKFQGPVEMTDEVKSNWREFLHSFNSICGQESAQNGFCYWATDPLDHPEYEWFLEQFHDILGYWPQTTTAQVMKHAPRTRALFKHIESKNGFVQRFSMTRSTDQRKIMDFFTPEELFLCELIPQYDNKLSPKATAGRVRDLVLKKQEQDKDIPFHYNLESTGSIACVSGFLINLVERSIKLITPCAASDRWPLGYRILGERTFEYEESIEFLLRDMLASYINNQLLPNDYLKPQLGVVFSSSTDGVLAASSHGYTMSVKNVSAPGTIAEMLQLGQYTVQDVCNAVEAKGGSRVQAMIALYQLFEMGIFDEDIIDTARKNSLAVRS
;
A
#
# COMPACT_ATOMS: atom_id res chain seq x y z
N MET A 1 -11.67 15.34 6.51
CA MET A 1 -11.40 16.68 5.93
C MET A 1 -10.08 16.59 5.19
N THR A 2 -10.06 16.89 3.89
CA THR A 2 -8.84 16.84 3.09
C THR A 2 -8.08 18.13 3.32
N VAL A 3 -6.89 18.06 3.92
CA VAL A 3 -5.89 19.15 3.84
C VAL A 3 -5.81 19.53 2.36
N CYS A 4 -5.90 20.83 2.04
CA CYS A 4 -5.96 21.33 0.67
C CYS A 4 -4.88 20.70 -0.22
N ASP A 5 -5.26 19.65 -0.97
CA ASP A 5 -4.36 18.90 -1.86
C ASP A 5 -4.00 19.78 -3.05
N VAL A 6 -2.80 20.37 -3.02
CA VAL A 6 -2.21 20.98 -4.20
C VAL A 6 -1.80 19.83 -5.12
N LYS A 7 -2.53 19.66 -6.23
CA LYS A 7 -2.18 18.68 -7.27
C LYS A 7 -0.79 19.02 -7.84
N PRO A 8 0.20 18.13 -7.77
CA PRO A 8 1.45 18.34 -8.47
C PRO A 8 1.20 18.28 -9.99
N LYS A 9 1.70 19.28 -10.70
CA LYS A 9 1.71 19.34 -12.17
C LYS A 9 3.02 18.68 -12.64
N SER A 10 2.99 17.42 -13.04
CA SER A 10 4.13 16.69 -13.63
C SER A 10 5.34 16.42 -12.71
N LYS A 11 6.21 15.50 -13.14
CA LYS A 11 7.46 15.10 -12.46
C LYS A 11 8.55 16.18 -12.57
N GLN A 12 8.40 17.15 -13.48
CA GLN A 12 9.37 18.22 -13.73
C GLN A 12 9.20 19.45 -12.82
N ASP A 13 8.01 19.67 -12.24
CA ASP A 13 7.77 20.77 -11.28
C ASP A 13 8.06 20.38 -9.82
N LEU A 14 8.51 19.14 -9.60
CA LEU A 14 8.80 18.60 -8.29
C LEU A 14 10.31 18.61 -8.08
N ASP A 15 10.80 19.73 -7.58
CA ASP A 15 12.12 19.85 -6.97
C ASP A 15 12.10 18.99 -5.68
N TYR A 16 12.16 17.68 -5.85
CA TYR A 16 11.99 16.73 -4.76
C TYR A 16 13.20 16.83 -3.84
N MET A 17 12.99 17.52 -2.71
CA MET A 17 13.87 17.38 -1.56
C MET A 17 13.90 15.89 -1.17
N SER A 18 15.09 15.30 -1.21
CA SER A 18 15.27 13.91 -0.83
C SER A 18 14.88 13.69 0.64
N ILE A 19 14.59 12.45 1.02
CA ILE A 19 14.30 12.09 2.41
C ILE A 19 15.39 12.58 3.38
N SER A 20 16.65 12.53 2.94
CA SER A 20 17.80 12.98 3.75
C SER A 20 17.71 14.47 4.12
N PHE A 21 17.06 15.29 3.31
CA PHE A 21 16.83 16.71 3.60
C PHE A 21 16.06 16.88 4.91
N TRP A 22 15.00 16.12 5.11
CA TRP A 22 14.09 16.25 6.26
C TRP A 22 14.64 15.65 7.56
N LYS A 23 15.82 15.02 7.53
CA LYS A 23 16.47 14.47 8.72
C LYS A 23 17.40 15.45 9.41
N ASP A 24 17.87 16.45 8.69
CA ASP A 24 18.74 17.47 9.23
C ASP A 24 17.86 18.67 9.65
N PRO A 25 17.75 18.98 10.96
CA PRO A 25 16.96 20.09 11.45
C PRO A 25 17.40 21.46 10.93
N SER A 26 18.62 21.59 10.41
CA SER A 26 19.09 22.86 9.82
C SER A 26 18.45 23.17 8.46
N ASN A 27 17.81 22.18 7.84
CA ASN A 27 17.19 22.31 6.52
C ASN A 27 15.77 22.87 6.56
N TYR A 28 15.13 22.98 7.73
CA TYR A 28 13.75 23.41 7.85
C TYR A 28 13.52 24.39 9.00
N ASP A 29 12.37 25.04 8.99
CA ASP A 29 11.92 25.98 10.02
C ASP A 29 11.83 25.25 11.37
N VAL A 30 12.44 25.81 12.40
CA VAL A 30 12.46 25.22 13.75
C VAL A 30 11.06 24.90 14.30
N ASN A 31 10.02 25.60 13.82
CA ASN A 31 8.65 25.38 14.23
C ASN A 31 7.92 24.27 13.45
N LEU A 32 8.50 23.74 12.37
CA LEU A 32 7.86 22.75 11.50
C LEU A 32 7.43 21.47 12.26
N PRO A 33 8.20 20.91 13.20
CA PRO A 33 7.74 19.78 14.03
C PRO A 33 6.51 20.12 14.88
N SER A 34 6.50 21.27 15.55
CA SER A 34 5.33 21.76 16.32
C SER A 34 4.14 22.06 15.41
N PHE A 35 4.37 22.55 14.21
CA PHE A 35 3.33 22.79 13.21
C PHE A 35 2.70 21.49 12.71
N LYS A 36 3.51 20.45 12.44
CA LYS A 36 2.98 19.11 12.15
C LYS A 36 2.11 18.61 13.31
N ARG A 37 2.57 18.78 14.55
CA ARG A 37 1.82 18.38 15.76
C ARG A 37 0.47 19.10 15.86
N SER A 38 0.42 20.41 15.59
CA SER A 38 -0.84 21.16 15.61
C SER A 38 -1.83 20.69 14.54
N ILE A 39 -1.34 20.35 13.35
CA ILE A 39 -2.16 19.73 12.29
C ILE A 39 -2.70 18.37 12.74
N GLU A 40 -1.85 17.50 13.31
CA GLU A 40 -2.27 16.19 13.80
C GLU A 40 -3.30 16.30 14.93
N LEU A 41 -3.15 17.27 15.84
CA LEU A 41 -4.16 17.58 16.87
C LEU A 41 -5.47 18.05 16.24
N PHE A 42 -5.41 19.01 15.32
CA PHE A 42 -6.61 19.53 14.67
C PHE A 42 -7.40 18.46 13.91
N VAL A 43 -6.69 17.54 13.25
CA VAL A 43 -7.33 16.50 12.44
C VAL A 43 -7.83 15.33 13.29
N ASN A 44 -7.11 14.94 14.34
CA ASN A 44 -7.38 13.70 15.06
C ASN A 44 -8.06 13.88 16.43
N ASP A 45 -7.90 15.04 17.09
CA ASP A 45 -8.48 15.35 18.40
C ASP A 45 -9.65 16.34 18.25
N SER A 46 -10.87 15.81 18.32
CA SER A 46 -12.09 16.63 18.22
C SER A 46 -12.23 17.64 19.35
N HIS A 47 -11.63 17.40 20.52
CA HIS A 47 -11.64 18.35 21.62
C HIS A 47 -10.71 19.53 21.33
N PHE A 48 -9.49 19.25 20.85
CA PHE A 48 -8.58 20.28 20.38
C PHE A 48 -9.22 21.10 19.26
N GLN A 49 -9.81 20.43 18.25
CA GLN A 49 -10.48 21.12 17.14
C GLN A 49 -11.59 22.05 17.64
N ALA A 50 -12.47 21.59 18.52
CA ALA A 50 -13.57 22.41 19.04
C ALA A 50 -13.07 23.61 19.84
N LYS A 51 -12.05 23.44 20.68
CA LYS A 51 -11.41 24.54 21.43
C LYS A 51 -10.76 25.55 20.49
N TYR A 52 -9.99 25.05 19.52
CA TYR A 52 -9.28 25.89 18.56
C TYR A 52 -10.25 26.75 17.74
N LEU A 53 -11.36 26.18 17.26
CA LEU A 53 -12.37 26.95 16.52
C LEU A 53 -13.06 28.04 17.37
N ALA A 54 -13.07 27.90 18.70
CA ALA A 54 -13.65 28.90 19.60
C ALA A 54 -12.63 29.97 20.04
N ALA A 55 -11.39 29.56 20.31
CA ALA A 55 -10.33 30.44 20.79
C ALA A 55 -8.96 29.93 20.30
N PRO A 56 -8.54 30.28 19.06
CA PRO A 56 -7.35 29.73 18.42
C PRO A 56 -6.05 29.97 19.21
N GLU A 57 -5.76 31.23 19.57
CA GLU A 57 -4.52 31.60 20.26
C GLU A 57 -4.41 30.94 21.63
N GLN A 58 -5.49 31.03 22.43
CA GLN A 58 -5.55 30.41 23.76
C GLN A 58 -5.39 28.90 23.68
N THR A 59 -6.02 28.24 22.70
CA THR A 59 -5.90 26.79 22.54
C THR A 59 -4.47 26.38 22.18
N LEU A 60 -3.79 27.14 21.31
CA LEU A 60 -2.40 26.85 20.98
C LEU A 60 -1.49 27.02 22.22
N GLU A 61 -1.70 28.07 23.01
CA GLU A 61 -0.97 28.27 24.28
C GLU A 61 -1.20 27.13 25.28
N GLU A 62 -2.47 26.73 25.50
CA GLU A 62 -2.84 25.63 26.40
C GLU A 62 -2.16 24.29 26.04
N TYR A 63 -1.85 24.08 24.76
CA TYR A 63 -1.20 22.86 24.26
C TYR A 63 0.32 23.01 24.06
N GLY A 64 0.92 24.12 24.51
CA GLY A 64 2.36 24.37 24.37
C GLY A 64 2.80 24.62 22.92
N LEU A 65 1.91 25.14 22.09
CA LEU A 65 2.09 25.42 20.66
C LEU A 65 2.00 26.93 20.36
N SER A 66 2.33 27.78 21.35
CA SER A 66 2.30 29.24 21.23
C SER A 66 3.26 29.81 20.18
N ASN A 67 4.20 29.00 19.69
CA ASN A 67 5.08 29.33 18.57
C ASN A 67 4.40 29.21 17.19
N ILE A 68 3.19 28.64 17.11
CA ILE A 68 2.40 28.53 15.89
C ILE A 68 1.38 29.67 15.83
N LYS A 69 1.21 30.29 14.66
CA LYS A 69 0.18 31.32 14.46
C LYS A 69 -1.12 30.67 13.98
N PRO A 70 -2.31 31.10 14.46
CA PRO A 70 -3.59 30.59 13.98
C PRO A 70 -3.74 30.62 12.45
N LEU A 71 -3.32 31.73 11.82
CA LEU A 71 -3.34 31.85 10.37
C LEU A 71 -2.59 30.73 9.65
N GLU A 72 -1.45 30.27 10.18
CA GLU A 72 -0.64 29.21 9.56
C GLU A 72 -1.41 27.89 9.55
N LEU A 73 -2.09 27.56 10.66
CA LEU A 73 -2.90 26.36 10.77
C LEU A 73 -4.15 26.46 9.89
N ASP A 74 -4.83 27.62 9.91
CA ASP A 74 -6.04 27.91 9.14
C ASP A 74 -5.83 27.80 7.63
N ILE A 75 -4.64 28.11 7.11
CA ILE A 75 -4.32 27.92 5.68
C ILE A 75 -4.48 26.45 5.24
N LEU A 76 -4.29 25.50 6.16
CA LEU A 76 -4.40 24.07 5.87
C LEU A 76 -5.71 23.43 6.32
N THR A 77 -6.40 24.05 7.29
CA THR A 77 -7.60 23.49 7.91
C THR A 77 -8.90 24.20 7.50
N ASN A 78 -8.82 25.45 7.04
CA ASN A 78 -9.94 26.23 6.53
C ASN A 78 -9.81 26.42 5.01
N LYS A 79 -10.80 25.89 4.26
CA LYS A 79 -10.79 25.92 2.79
C LYS A 79 -10.80 27.34 2.23
N GLU A 80 -11.59 28.24 2.79
CA GLU A 80 -11.75 29.61 2.27
C GLU A 80 -10.48 30.44 2.47
N ILE A 81 -9.82 30.25 3.61
CA ILE A 81 -8.52 30.87 3.89
C ILE A 81 -7.47 30.23 2.99
N GLY A 82 -7.39 28.90 2.95
CA GLY A 82 -6.39 28.16 2.15
C GLY A 82 -6.42 28.49 0.66
N MET A 83 -7.59 28.78 0.09
CA MET A 83 -7.73 29.21 -1.32
C MET A 83 -7.07 30.55 -1.62
N GLN A 84 -6.83 31.39 -0.61
CA GLN A 84 -6.14 32.67 -0.76
C GLN A 84 -4.61 32.52 -0.74
N TYR A 85 -4.09 31.37 -0.26
CA TYR A 85 -2.66 31.09 -0.08
C TYR A 85 -2.23 29.91 -0.95
N VAL A 86 -2.32 30.09 -2.27
CA VAL A 86 -1.93 29.11 -3.29
C VAL A 86 -0.55 29.43 -3.88
N PRO A 87 0.25 28.42 -4.29
CA PRO A 87 1.52 28.67 -4.94
C PRO A 87 1.37 29.54 -6.19
N GLY A 88 2.14 30.63 -6.28
CA GLY A 88 2.08 31.60 -7.37
C GLY A 88 0.88 32.56 -7.32
N GLY A 89 0.13 32.60 -6.21
CA GLY A 89 -0.92 33.59 -5.97
C GLY A 89 -0.39 34.90 -5.37
N ASP A 90 -1.31 35.84 -5.15
CA ASP A 90 -0.98 37.20 -4.68
C ASP A 90 -0.55 37.26 -3.21
N LYS A 91 -0.94 36.29 -2.38
CA LYS A 91 -0.55 36.22 -0.97
C LYS A 91 0.66 35.33 -0.78
N GLU A 92 1.62 35.85 -0.02
CA GLU A 92 2.79 35.09 0.42
C GLU A 92 2.38 33.96 1.36
N ILE A 93 2.87 32.74 1.09
CA ILE A 93 2.63 31.57 1.94
C ILE A 93 3.67 31.56 3.05
N PRO A 94 3.29 31.48 4.33
CA PRO A 94 4.24 31.36 5.44
C PRO A 94 5.21 30.20 5.24
N THR A 95 6.49 30.41 5.59
CA THR A 95 7.57 29.43 5.39
C THR A 95 7.22 28.06 5.95
N VAL A 96 6.75 27.98 7.21
CA VAL A 96 6.38 26.72 7.87
C VAL A 96 5.28 25.97 7.13
N VAL A 97 4.30 26.68 6.57
CA VAL A 97 3.19 26.09 5.78
C VAL A 97 3.72 25.57 4.43
N SER A 98 4.57 26.35 3.77
CA SER A 98 5.22 25.97 2.51
C SER A 98 6.07 24.71 2.68
N GLN A 99 6.89 24.66 3.74
CA GLN A 99 7.72 23.50 4.05
C GLN A 99 6.89 22.28 4.45
N TYR A 100 5.80 22.45 5.23
CA TYR A 100 4.90 21.34 5.52
C TYR A 100 4.27 20.75 4.26
N ARG A 101 3.83 21.59 3.31
CA ARG A 101 3.33 21.11 2.00
C ARG A 101 4.40 20.34 1.24
N LYS A 102 5.64 20.83 1.20
CA LYS A 102 6.79 20.12 0.60
C LYS A 102 7.08 18.79 1.30
N PHE A 103 7.01 18.73 2.63
CA PHE A 103 7.16 17.50 3.40
C PHE A 103 6.09 16.46 3.02
N ILE A 104 4.81 16.87 2.94
CA ILE A 104 3.73 15.98 2.48
C ILE A 104 3.97 15.51 1.04
N GLN A 105 4.39 16.40 0.14
CA GLN A 105 4.71 16.05 -1.25
C GLN A 105 5.89 15.08 -1.34
N CYS A 106 6.94 15.24 -0.54
CA CYS A 106 8.07 14.31 -0.45
C CYS A 106 7.58 12.91 -0.07
N LYS A 107 6.71 12.78 0.95
CA LYS A 107 6.11 11.50 1.33
C LYS A 107 5.32 10.84 0.19
N GLN A 108 4.52 11.64 -0.52
CA GLN A 108 3.72 11.15 -1.65
C GLN A 108 4.63 10.74 -2.82
N GLY A 109 5.69 11.50 -3.08
CA GLY A 109 6.73 11.21 -4.08
C GLY A 109 7.44 9.89 -3.79
N HIS A 110 7.83 9.66 -2.54
CA HIS A 110 8.48 8.41 -2.14
C HIS A 110 7.60 7.17 -2.36
N SER A 111 6.31 7.26 -2.04
CA SER A 111 5.37 6.15 -2.32
C SER A 111 5.23 5.86 -3.82
N LEU A 112 5.31 6.90 -4.66
CA LEU A 112 5.36 6.76 -6.11
C LEU A 112 6.68 6.12 -6.57
N GLU A 113 7.81 6.55 -6.04
CA GLU A 113 9.13 5.98 -6.36
C GLU A 113 9.16 4.47 -6.11
N ILE A 114 8.76 4.02 -4.92
CA ILE A 114 8.72 2.58 -4.58
C ILE A 114 7.85 1.79 -5.57
N ARG A 115 6.70 2.36 -5.97
CA ARG A 115 5.81 1.70 -6.93
C ARG A 115 6.46 1.59 -8.31
N GLU A 116 7.19 2.60 -8.77
CA GLU A 116 7.80 2.62 -10.09
C GLU A 116 9.09 1.79 -10.17
N ILE A 117 9.78 1.56 -9.04
CA ILE A 117 10.95 0.67 -8.97
C ILE A 117 10.58 -0.73 -9.44
N GLN A 118 11.40 -1.29 -10.33
CA GLN A 118 11.15 -2.57 -10.97
C GLN A 118 12.12 -3.63 -10.46
N PRO A 119 11.65 -4.85 -10.13
CA PRO A 119 12.53 -5.99 -9.86
C PRO A 119 13.48 -6.28 -11.03
N ASP A 120 14.68 -6.76 -10.74
CA ASP A 120 15.63 -7.24 -11.75
C ASP A 120 15.17 -8.50 -12.47
N HIS A 121 14.53 -9.43 -11.75
CA HIS A 121 13.95 -10.62 -12.35
C HIS A 121 12.90 -10.29 -13.43
N PRO A 122 13.08 -10.70 -14.70
CA PRO A 122 12.26 -10.23 -15.82
C PRO A 122 10.79 -10.67 -15.74
N GLY A 123 10.53 -11.90 -15.27
CA GLY A 123 9.16 -12.39 -15.05
C GLY A 123 8.43 -11.61 -13.95
N TRP A 124 9.03 -11.49 -12.77
CA TRP A 124 8.51 -10.67 -11.68
C TRP A 124 8.28 -9.21 -12.11
N ARG A 125 9.22 -8.59 -12.83
CA ARG A 125 9.07 -7.23 -13.37
C ARG A 125 7.78 -7.07 -14.19
N LYS A 126 7.58 -7.93 -15.19
CA LYS A 126 6.40 -7.87 -16.07
C LYS A 126 5.12 -8.02 -15.27
N TRP A 127 5.03 -9.06 -14.43
CA TRP A 127 3.87 -9.30 -13.60
C TRP A 127 3.59 -8.19 -12.60
N ARG A 128 4.61 -7.68 -11.90
CA ARG A 128 4.45 -6.59 -10.94
C ARG A 128 3.94 -5.33 -11.63
N ALA A 129 4.49 -4.97 -12.79
CA ALA A 129 4.01 -3.85 -13.58
C ALA A 129 2.53 -4.01 -13.96
N ARG A 130 2.07 -5.22 -14.33
CA ARG A 130 0.64 -5.47 -14.55
C ARG A 130 -0.18 -5.37 -13.28
N MET A 131 0.29 -5.91 -12.14
CA MET A 131 -0.43 -5.83 -10.87
C MET A 131 -0.65 -4.38 -10.42
N VAL A 132 0.38 -3.54 -10.58
CA VAL A 132 0.34 -2.10 -10.33
C VAL A 132 -0.71 -1.43 -11.22
N LYS A 133 -0.65 -1.65 -12.54
CA LYS A 133 -1.62 -1.07 -13.48
C LYS A 133 -3.04 -1.59 -13.24
N GLY A 134 -3.19 -2.86 -12.86
CA GLY A 134 -4.47 -3.48 -12.52
C GLY A 134 -5.21 -2.76 -11.39
N THR A 135 -4.48 -2.14 -10.46
CA THR A 135 -5.08 -1.32 -9.39
C THR A 135 -5.85 -0.13 -9.95
N LEU A 136 -5.42 0.47 -11.07
CA LEU A 136 -6.14 1.57 -11.72
C LEU A 136 -7.52 1.12 -12.20
N TRP A 137 -7.61 -0.08 -12.79
CA TRP A 137 -8.85 -0.61 -13.34
C TRP A 137 -9.79 -1.10 -12.24
N ARG A 138 -9.26 -1.74 -11.19
CA ARG A 138 -10.05 -2.28 -10.08
C ARG A 138 -10.54 -1.23 -9.08
N GLU A 139 -9.70 -0.25 -8.76
CA GLU A 139 -9.91 0.63 -7.60
C GLU A 139 -9.83 2.13 -7.93
N GLY A 140 -9.56 2.47 -9.20
CA GLY A 140 -9.48 3.84 -9.68
C GLY A 140 -8.19 4.57 -9.31
N SER A 141 -8.08 5.80 -9.83
CA SER A 141 -6.84 6.58 -9.80
C SER A 141 -6.37 6.98 -8.41
N LEU A 142 -7.29 7.20 -7.46
CA LEU A 142 -6.94 7.62 -6.11
C LEU A 142 -6.22 6.49 -5.36
N LYS A 143 -6.75 5.26 -5.44
CA LYS A 143 -6.14 4.07 -4.83
C LYS A 143 -4.85 3.68 -5.55
N TYR A 144 -4.86 3.69 -6.88
CA TYR A 144 -3.66 3.49 -7.70
C TYR A 144 -2.49 4.36 -7.24
N LYS A 145 -2.73 5.65 -6.96
CA LYS A 145 -1.69 6.59 -6.50
C LYS A 145 -1.19 6.35 -5.07
N ARG A 146 -1.95 5.64 -4.24
CA ARG A 146 -1.65 5.42 -2.81
C ARG A 146 -1.08 4.04 -2.51
N LEU A 147 -1.34 3.06 -3.37
CA LEU A 147 -0.85 1.70 -3.16
C LEU A 147 0.64 1.59 -3.56
N VAL A 148 1.45 1.03 -2.66
CA VAL A 148 2.92 1.03 -2.77
C VAL A 148 3.45 -0.14 -3.60
N HIS A 149 2.85 -1.33 -3.48
CA HIS A 149 3.34 -2.57 -4.12
C HIS A 149 4.77 -2.94 -3.70
N ALA A 150 5.00 -3.06 -2.39
CA ALA A 150 6.26 -3.56 -1.84
C ALA A 150 6.60 -4.97 -2.37
N PRO A 151 7.88 -5.31 -2.53
CA PRO A 151 8.31 -6.60 -3.07
C PRO A 151 8.13 -7.75 -2.08
N TYR A 152 8.22 -7.48 -0.79
CA TYR A 152 7.95 -8.51 0.22
C TYR A 152 7.63 -7.90 1.59
N THR A 153 7.12 -8.74 2.47
CA THR A 153 6.94 -8.48 3.89
C THR A 153 7.24 -9.74 4.72
N VAL A 154 7.51 -9.55 6.01
CA VAL A 154 7.94 -10.63 6.91
C VAL A 154 7.23 -10.57 8.24
N GLU A 155 6.89 -11.75 8.76
CA GLU A 155 6.32 -11.99 10.08
C GLU A 155 7.33 -12.74 10.95
N PHE A 156 7.78 -12.11 12.03
CA PHE A 156 8.70 -12.70 13.01
C PHE A 156 7.98 -13.32 14.22
N THR A 157 6.65 -13.18 14.27
CA THR A 157 5.82 -13.71 15.34
C THR A 157 4.61 -14.38 14.73
N TYR A 158 4.00 -15.30 15.45
CA TYR A 158 2.71 -15.85 15.07
C TYR A 158 1.60 -15.08 15.78
N GLY A 159 0.79 -14.37 14.99
CA GLY A 159 -0.30 -13.52 15.49
C GLY A 159 0.19 -12.22 16.14
N CYS A 160 -0.74 -11.50 16.77
CA CYS A 160 -0.50 -10.16 17.32
C CYS A 160 -1.13 -10.01 18.72
N THR A 161 -0.44 -9.35 19.65
CA THR A 161 -0.95 -9.16 21.02
C THR A 161 -2.01 -8.06 21.14
N VAL A 162 -2.12 -7.17 20.14
CA VAL A 162 -2.95 -5.96 20.22
C VAL A 162 -4.44 -6.28 20.01
N GLY A 163 -4.76 -7.20 19.11
CA GLY A 163 -6.15 -7.62 18.89
C GLY A 163 -7.07 -6.54 18.29
N CYS A 164 -6.56 -5.65 17.44
CA CYS A 164 -7.34 -4.55 16.84
C CYS A 164 -8.61 -5.02 16.11
N TRP A 165 -9.74 -4.33 16.36
CA TRP A 165 -11.01 -4.58 15.64
C TRP A 165 -10.93 -4.24 14.14
N PHE A 166 -10.05 -3.29 13.78
CA PHE A 166 -9.86 -2.79 12.43
C PHE A 166 -8.81 -3.55 11.61
N CYS A 167 -8.28 -4.67 12.13
CA CYS A 167 -7.21 -5.41 11.47
C CYS A 167 -7.69 -5.99 10.13
N GLY A 168 -7.28 -5.36 9.02
CA GLY A 168 -7.71 -5.74 7.67
C GLY A 168 -7.13 -7.05 7.16
N VAL A 169 -6.06 -7.56 7.79
CA VAL A 169 -5.43 -8.85 7.49
C VAL A 169 -5.74 -9.92 8.54
N SER A 170 -6.66 -9.64 9.46
CA SER A 170 -7.12 -10.60 10.49
C SER A 170 -6.00 -11.33 11.22
N ALA A 171 -5.03 -10.59 11.77
CA ALA A 171 -3.97 -11.16 12.60
C ALA A 171 -4.52 -12.16 13.61
N GLU A 172 -3.87 -13.32 13.73
CA GLU A 172 -4.24 -14.31 14.72
C GLU A 172 -3.94 -13.82 16.14
N LYS A 173 -4.45 -14.53 17.15
CA LYS A 173 -4.02 -14.29 18.53
C LYS A 173 -2.52 -14.65 18.64
N PHE A 174 -1.75 -13.78 19.30
CA PHE A 174 -0.34 -14.03 19.54
C PHE A 174 -0.07 -15.39 20.18
N GLN A 175 0.82 -16.17 19.59
CA GLN A 175 1.28 -17.48 20.10
C GLN A 175 2.77 -17.49 20.45
N GLY A 176 3.56 -16.57 19.91
CA GLY A 176 4.98 -16.44 20.24
C GLY A 176 5.82 -15.83 19.12
N PRO A 177 7.04 -15.38 19.43
CA PRO A 177 8.05 -15.02 18.44
C PRO A 177 8.75 -16.26 17.88
N VAL A 178 9.43 -16.10 16.74
CA VAL A 178 10.46 -17.06 16.29
C VAL A 178 11.61 -17.06 17.32
N GLU A 179 12.18 -18.23 17.60
CA GLU A 179 13.32 -18.33 18.50
C GLU A 179 14.61 -17.87 17.80
N MET A 180 15.44 -17.07 18.47
CA MET A 180 16.65 -16.49 17.90
C MET A 180 17.86 -17.43 17.94
N THR A 181 17.76 -18.55 17.21
CA THR A 181 18.87 -19.49 17.01
C THR A 181 19.84 -19.00 15.93
N ASP A 182 21.01 -19.65 15.80
CA ASP A 182 21.98 -19.30 14.76
C ASP A 182 21.46 -19.64 13.35
N GLU A 183 20.65 -20.69 13.23
CA GLU A 183 19.98 -21.09 11.99
C GLU A 183 18.99 -20.01 11.53
N VAL A 184 18.17 -19.47 12.45
CA VAL A 184 17.22 -18.39 12.15
C VAL A 184 17.95 -17.12 11.73
N LYS A 185 19.04 -16.78 12.43
CA LYS A 185 19.86 -15.62 12.08
C LYS A 185 20.50 -15.76 10.70
N SER A 186 21.02 -16.94 10.39
CA SER A 186 21.60 -17.26 9.09
C SER A 186 20.54 -17.17 7.98
N ASN A 187 19.39 -17.79 8.19
CA ASN A 187 18.28 -17.79 7.23
C ASN A 187 17.76 -16.38 6.97
N TRP A 188 17.63 -15.55 8.00
CA TRP A 188 17.20 -14.17 7.79
C TRP A 188 18.13 -13.41 6.86
N ARG A 189 19.45 -13.53 7.05
CA ARG A 189 20.43 -12.93 6.14
C ARG A 189 20.34 -13.52 4.73
N GLU A 190 20.15 -14.83 4.62
CA GLU A 190 19.97 -15.50 3.32
C GLU A 190 18.73 -14.98 2.57
N PHE A 191 17.60 -14.76 3.26
CA PHE A 191 16.43 -14.11 2.66
C PHE A 191 16.78 -12.74 2.08
N LEU A 192 17.47 -11.89 2.86
CA LEU A 192 17.85 -10.55 2.43
C LEU A 192 18.79 -10.58 1.21
N HIS A 193 19.80 -11.46 1.23
CA HIS A 193 20.69 -11.67 0.09
C HIS A 193 19.96 -12.22 -1.14
N SER A 194 19.04 -13.15 -0.94
CA SER A 194 18.22 -13.73 -2.00
C SER A 194 17.33 -12.68 -2.65
N PHE A 195 16.68 -11.82 -1.87
CA PHE A 195 15.92 -10.70 -2.42
C PHE A 195 16.81 -9.74 -3.21
N ASN A 196 17.98 -9.37 -2.67
CA ASN A 196 18.91 -8.52 -3.41
C ASN A 196 19.33 -9.15 -4.75
N SER A 197 19.66 -10.45 -4.75
CA SER A 197 20.03 -11.22 -5.95
C SER A 197 18.89 -11.31 -6.99
N ILE A 198 17.64 -11.44 -6.54
CA ILE A 198 16.49 -11.67 -7.43
C ILE A 198 15.89 -10.36 -7.94
N CYS A 199 15.59 -9.40 -7.05
CA CYS A 199 14.91 -8.16 -7.42
C CYS A 199 15.82 -6.93 -7.48
N GLY A 200 17.10 -7.06 -7.14
CA GLY A 200 18.07 -5.96 -7.15
C GLY A 200 17.94 -5.07 -5.91
N GLN A 201 19.03 -4.38 -5.57
CA GLN A 201 19.15 -3.56 -4.37
C GLN A 201 18.02 -2.53 -4.24
N GLU A 202 17.74 -1.79 -5.31
CA GLU A 202 16.73 -0.73 -5.30
C GLU A 202 15.33 -1.26 -5.00
N SER A 203 15.00 -2.46 -5.50
CA SER A 203 13.71 -3.09 -5.20
C SER A 203 13.72 -3.71 -3.80
N ALA A 204 14.73 -4.54 -3.50
CA ALA A 204 14.82 -5.33 -2.28
C ALA A 204 14.73 -4.50 -1.00
N GLN A 205 15.33 -3.30 -1.00
CA GLN A 205 15.35 -2.40 0.16
C GLN A 205 13.96 -1.84 0.56
N ASN A 206 12.94 -2.02 -0.29
CA ASN A 206 11.58 -1.53 -0.07
C ASN A 206 10.62 -2.58 0.51
N GLY A 207 11.15 -3.71 0.99
CA GLY A 207 10.40 -4.62 1.87
C GLY A 207 10.16 -4.02 3.26
N PHE A 208 9.32 -4.68 4.07
CA PHE A 208 9.08 -4.28 5.46
C PHE A 208 8.85 -5.48 6.37
N CYS A 209 9.01 -5.28 7.69
CA CYS A 209 9.12 -6.36 8.65
C CYS A 209 7.90 -6.49 9.57
N TYR A 210 6.69 -6.38 9.01
CA TYR A 210 5.44 -6.63 9.71
C TYR A 210 4.31 -6.88 8.72
N TRP A 211 3.33 -7.71 9.06
CA TRP A 211 2.10 -7.84 8.26
C TRP A 211 0.87 -8.08 9.13
N ALA A 212 0.72 -9.29 9.66
CA ALA A 212 -0.31 -9.66 10.61
C ALA A 212 0.24 -9.76 12.06
N THR A 213 1.23 -8.93 12.37
CA THR A 213 1.99 -8.93 13.63
C THR A 213 2.21 -7.49 14.10
N ASP A 214 2.41 -7.26 15.41
CA ASP A 214 2.97 -6.00 15.87
C ASP A 214 4.49 -6.15 16.02
N PRO A 215 5.31 -5.26 15.45
CA PRO A 215 6.77 -5.30 15.56
C PRO A 215 7.30 -5.54 16.97
N LEU A 216 6.70 -4.89 17.97
CA LEU A 216 7.20 -4.92 19.35
C LEU A 216 6.82 -6.19 20.11
N ASP A 217 6.04 -7.08 19.51
CA ASP A 217 5.76 -8.42 20.04
C ASP A 217 7.03 -9.32 20.01
N HIS A 218 7.99 -9.02 19.12
CA HIS A 218 9.29 -9.69 19.12
C HIS A 218 10.29 -8.94 20.05
N PRO A 219 10.94 -9.60 21.02
CA PRO A 219 11.88 -8.96 21.93
C PRO A 219 13.13 -8.41 21.21
N GLU A 220 13.58 -9.07 20.15
CA GLU A 220 14.77 -8.70 19.37
C GLU A 220 14.44 -8.13 17.97
N TYR A 221 13.28 -7.49 17.81
CA TYR A 221 12.85 -6.90 16.53
C TYR A 221 13.91 -6.00 15.87
N GLU A 222 14.59 -5.18 16.67
CA GLU A 222 15.62 -4.25 16.24
C GLU A 222 16.81 -4.96 15.59
N TRP A 223 17.14 -6.19 16.03
CA TRP A 223 18.22 -6.97 15.41
C TRP A 223 17.88 -7.30 13.95
N PHE A 224 16.64 -7.69 13.65
CA PHE A 224 16.22 -7.96 12.27
C PHE A 224 16.34 -6.71 11.39
N LEU A 225 16.00 -5.54 11.95
CA LEU A 225 16.09 -4.27 11.24
C LEU A 225 17.54 -3.84 10.98
N GLU A 226 18.47 -4.09 11.92
CA GLU A 226 19.89 -3.88 11.66
C GLU A 226 20.36 -4.73 10.49
N GLN A 227 20.03 -6.03 10.48
CA GLN A 227 20.47 -6.91 9.39
C GLN A 227 19.86 -6.49 8.05
N PHE A 228 18.58 -6.08 8.06
CA PHE A 228 17.93 -5.51 6.87
C PHE A 228 18.70 -4.30 6.37
N HIS A 229 18.98 -3.33 7.24
CA HIS A 229 19.69 -2.12 6.87
C HIS A 229 21.14 -2.40 6.41
N ASP A 230 21.86 -3.27 7.10
CA ASP A 230 23.26 -3.54 6.80
C ASP A 230 23.43 -4.27 5.45
N ILE A 231 22.49 -5.14 5.09
CA ILE A 231 22.52 -5.91 3.84
C ILE A 231 21.85 -5.14 2.69
N LEU A 232 20.70 -4.51 2.95
CA LEU A 232 19.88 -3.86 1.91
C LEU A 232 20.05 -2.34 1.90
N GLY A 233 20.87 -1.79 2.77
CA GLY A 233 21.21 -0.37 2.75
C GLY A 233 20.01 0.55 2.89
N TYR A 234 18.93 0.12 3.54
CA TYR A 234 17.78 0.97 3.85
C TYR A 234 17.11 0.52 5.15
N TRP A 235 16.67 1.47 5.98
CA TRP A 235 15.95 1.12 7.20
C TRP A 235 14.45 0.96 6.91
N PRO A 236 13.87 -0.24 7.07
CA PRO A 236 12.49 -0.49 6.71
C PRO A 236 11.53 0.25 7.66
N GLN A 237 10.36 0.59 7.15
CA GLN A 237 9.32 1.20 7.95
C GLN A 237 8.89 0.25 9.08
N THR A 238 8.63 0.81 10.27
CA THR A 238 7.98 0.16 11.40
C THR A 238 6.62 0.82 11.65
N THR A 239 5.58 -0.02 11.75
CA THR A 239 4.24 0.41 12.17
C THR A 239 3.83 -0.38 13.41
N THR A 240 3.61 0.29 14.55
CA THR A 240 3.21 -0.36 15.80
C THR A 240 1.98 0.30 16.42
N ALA A 241 1.14 -0.49 17.08
CA ALA A 241 0.05 -0.03 17.95
C ALA A 241 0.43 -0.11 19.44
N GLN A 242 1.66 -0.52 19.76
CA GLN A 242 2.14 -0.74 21.13
C GLN A 242 3.07 0.36 21.65
N VAL A 243 3.15 1.50 20.95
CA VAL A 243 4.03 2.63 21.29
C VAL A 243 4.03 2.95 22.79
N MET A 244 2.86 3.14 23.40
CA MET A 244 2.79 3.53 24.82
C MET A 244 3.02 2.37 25.80
N LYS A 245 2.80 1.12 25.37
CA LYS A 245 3.14 -0.06 26.17
C LYS A 245 4.66 -0.22 26.29
N HIS A 246 5.39 0.19 25.26
CA HIS A 246 6.85 0.11 25.17
C HIS A 246 7.49 1.48 24.90
N ALA A 247 7.02 2.54 25.56
CA ALA A 247 7.44 3.91 25.24
C ALA A 247 8.96 4.15 25.33
N PRO A 248 9.68 3.66 26.37
CA PRO A 248 11.14 3.81 26.42
C PRO A 248 11.88 3.08 25.28
N ARG A 249 11.46 1.85 24.93
CA ARG A 249 12.02 1.07 23.82
C ARG A 249 11.77 1.76 22.49
N THR A 250 10.55 2.26 22.28
CA THR A 250 10.18 2.98 21.05
C THR A 250 10.98 4.27 20.88
N ARG A 251 11.18 5.05 21.95
CA ARG A 251 12.06 6.23 21.93
C ARG A 251 13.50 5.86 21.57
N ALA A 252 14.04 4.81 22.19
CA ALA A 252 15.39 4.34 21.89
C ALA A 252 15.54 3.91 20.42
N LEU A 253 14.55 3.17 19.90
CA LEU A 253 14.47 2.78 18.49
C LEU A 253 14.45 4.02 17.57
N PHE A 254 13.64 5.03 17.86
CA PHE A 254 13.55 6.23 17.02
C PHE A 254 14.84 7.03 16.99
N LYS A 255 15.46 7.22 18.17
CA LYS A 255 16.79 7.83 18.26
C LYS A 255 17.83 7.07 17.44
N HIS A 256 17.75 5.75 17.42
CA HIS A 256 18.65 4.93 16.61
C HIS A 256 18.45 5.13 15.10
N ILE A 257 17.18 5.25 14.66
CA ILE A 257 16.78 5.47 13.26
C ILE A 257 17.28 6.80 12.69
N GLU A 258 17.48 7.83 13.53
CA GLU A 258 17.95 9.16 13.08
C GLU A 258 19.24 9.09 12.25
N SER A 259 20.15 8.17 12.63
CA SER A 259 21.43 7.95 11.94
C SER A 259 21.33 7.04 10.69
N LYS A 260 20.20 6.35 10.52
CA LYS A 260 19.98 5.37 9.46
C LYS A 260 19.27 6.01 8.30
N ASN A 261 19.29 5.41 7.12
CA ASN A 261 18.65 5.97 5.93
C ASN A 261 17.18 5.51 5.71
N GLY A 262 16.38 5.37 6.78
CA GLY A 262 14.94 5.06 6.67
C GLY A 262 14.04 6.26 6.45
N PHE A 263 12.75 6.01 6.21
CA PHE A 263 11.74 7.06 6.17
C PHE A 263 10.75 6.96 7.33
N VAL A 264 9.54 7.48 7.10
CA VAL A 264 8.50 7.74 8.08
C VAL A 264 8.08 6.45 8.79
N GLN A 265 8.16 6.48 10.11
CA GLN A 265 7.62 5.45 11.00
C GLN A 265 6.14 5.71 11.28
N ARG A 266 5.39 4.73 11.80
CA ARG A 266 3.96 4.92 12.08
C ARG A 266 3.53 4.39 13.42
N PHE A 267 2.68 5.16 14.10
CA PHE A 267 1.94 4.71 15.27
C PHE A 267 0.47 4.57 14.93
N SER A 268 -0.05 3.36 15.12
CA SER A 268 -1.48 3.07 15.03
C SER A 268 -2.15 3.36 16.37
N MET A 269 -2.87 4.48 16.46
CA MET A 269 -3.59 4.89 17.67
C MET A 269 -4.91 4.14 17.76
N THR A 270 -5.05 3.28 18.77
CA THR A 270 -6.21 2.38 18.92
C THR A 270 -7.32 2.98 19.77
N ARG A 271 -7.03 4.07 20.50
CA ARG A 271 -7.96 4.82 21.35
C ARG A 271 -7.78 6.32 21.13
N SER A 272 -8.84 7.09 21.31
CA SER A 272 -8.79 8.56 21.24
C SER A 272 -7.79 9.18 22.22
N THR A 273 -7.60 8.55 23.40
CA THR A 273 -6.64 9.00 24.41
C THR A 273 -5.17 8.76 24.03
N ASP A 274 -4.88 7.92 23.02
CA ASP A 274 -3.50 7.55 22.69
C ASP A 274 -2.72 8.75 22.16
N GLN A 275 -3.35 9.63 21.39
CA GLN A 275 -2.70 10.82 20.82
C GLN A 275 -2.10 11.71 21.90
N ARG A 276 -2.88 12.05 22.93
CA ARG A 276 -2.41 12.87 24.05
C ARG A 276 -1.26 12.20 24.78
N LYS A 277 -1.39 10.91 25.12
CA LYS A 277 -0.31 10.16 25.79
C LYS A 277 0.99 10.14 24.99
N ILE A 278 0.90 9.97 23.67
CA ILE A 278 2.06 10.00 22.78
C ILE A 278 2.67 11.41 22.75
N MET A 279 1.87 12.45 22.58
CA MET A 279 2.38 13.83 22.50
C MET A 279 2.90 14.39 23.83
N ASP A 280 2.39 13.90 24.97
CA ASP A 280 2.90 14.22 26.31
C ASP A 280 4.25 13.52 26.57
N PHE A 281 4.43 12.31 26.05
CA PHE A 281 5.68 11.56 26.24
C PHE A 281 6.77 12.02 25.29
N PHE A 282 6.48 12.12 23.98
CA PHE A 282 7.45 12.43 22.93
C PHE A 282 7.45 13.92 22.58
N THR A 283 8.59 14.48 22.21
CA THR A 283 8.68 15.88 21.73
C THR A 283 8.16 16.02 20.29
N PRO A 284 7.85 17.23 19.81
CA PRO A 284 7.48 17.45 18.41
C PRO A 284 8.56 16.93 17.44
N GLU A 285 9.83 17.13 17.77
CA GLU A 285 10.99 16.72 16.97
C GLU A 285 11.09 15.20 16.88
N GLU A 286 10.94 14.48 18.01
CA GLU A 286 10.94 13.01 18.04
C GLU A 286 9.83 12.41 17.15
N LEU A 287 8.70 13.11 17.01
CA LEU A 287 7.57 12.67 16.18
C LEU A 287 7.56 13.26 14.76
N PHE A 288 8.57 14.05 14.37
CA PHE A 288 8.52 14.77 13.09
C PHE A 288 8.43 13.80 11.91
N LEU A 289 9.27 12.76 11.91
CA LEU A 289 9.29 11.69 10.92
C LEU A 289 8.44 10.48 11.32
N CYS A 290 7.41 10.68 12.15
CA CYS A 290 6.45 9.65 12.52
C CYS A 290 5.02 10.08 12.23
N GLU A 291 4.23 9.23 11.58
CA GLU A 291 2.79 9.48 11.39
C GLU A 291 1.98 8.89 12.54
N LEU A 292 1.05 9.68 13.06
CA LEU A 292 0.05 9.23 14.03
C LEU A 292 -1.24 8.89 13.29
N ILE A 293 -1.54 7.61 13.15
CA ILE A 293 -2.67 7.11 12.38
C ILE A 293 -3.84 6.82 13.33
N PRO A 294 -4.96 7.57 13.27
CA PRO A 294 -6.12 7.30 14.09
C PRO A 294 -6.84 6.03 13.62
N GLN A 295 -6.79 4.97 14.42
CA GLN A 295 -7.48 3.71 14.14
C GLN A 295 -8.74 3.51 14.99
N TYR A 296 -9.00 4.38 15.96
CA TYR A 296 -10.21 4.35 16.80
C TYR A 296 -11.46 4.93 16.12
N ASP A 297 -11.31 5.83 15.15
CA ASP A 297 -12.43 6.50 14.48
C ASP A 297 -12.40 6.26 12.96
N ASN A 298 -13.45 5.63 12.45
CA ASN A 298 -13.62 5.35 11.03
C ASN A 298 -14.02 6.60 10.21
N LYS A 299 -14.62 7.63 10.83
CA LYS A 299 -14.93 8.90 10.14
C LYS A 299 -13.66 9.69 9.84
N LEU A 300 -12.72 9.70 10.79
CA LEU A 300 -11.42 10.35 10.63
C LEU A 300 -10.51 9.56 9.68
N SER A 301 -10.55 8.24 9.77
CA SER A 301 -9.77 7.35 8.92
C SER A 301 -10.60 6.13 8.50
N PRO A 302 -11.24 6.20 7.32
CA PRO A 302 -12.03 5.10 6.80
C PRO A 302 -11.21 3.81 6.72
N LYS A 303 -11.73 2.74 7.29
CA LYS A 303 -11.09 1.43 7.26
C LYS A 303 -11.52 0.68 6.01
N ALA A 304 -10.59 -0.07 5.43
CA ALA A 304 -10.96 -1.05 4.43
C ALA A 304 -11.91 -2.09 5.07
N THR A 305 -13.02 -2.40 4.41
CA THR A 305 -13.91 -3.51 4.76
C THR A 305 -13.28 -4.86 4.37
N ALA A 306 -12.18 -5.21 5.03
CA ALA A 306 -11.41 -6.43 4.87
C ALA A 306 -11.15 -7.07 6.25
N GLY A 307 -10.84 -8.36 6.27
CA GLY A 307 -10.53 -9.10 7.49
C GLY A 307 -11.59 -8.90 8.58
N ARG A 308 -11.15 -8.57 9.80
CA ARG A 308 -12.04 -8.43 10.96
C ARG A 308 -13.12 -7.37 10.78
N VAL A 309 -12.86 -6.32 9.98
CA VAL A 309 -13.87 -5.30 9.67
C VAL A 309 -14.97 -5.92 8.80
N ARG A 310 -14.60 -6.71 7.79
CA ARG A 310 -15.54 -7.44 6.94
C ARG A 310 -16.37 -8.42 7.78
N ASP A 311 -15.72 -9.21 8.62
CA ASP A 311 -16.39 -10.19 9.49
C ASP A 311 -17.39 -9.52 10.44
N LEU A 312 -17.00 -8.38 11.02
CA LEU A 312 -17.86 -7.59 11.89
C LEU A 312 -19.09 -7.05 11.15
N VAL A 313 -18.91 -6.58 9.91
CA VAL A 313 -19.99 -6.08 9.05
C VAL A 313 -20.95 -7.22 8.70
N LEU A 314 -20.44 -8.34 8.17
CA LEU A 314 -21.26 -9.49 7.77
C LEU A 314 -22.07 -10.03 8.95
N LYS A 315 -21.42 -10.25 10.09
CA LYS A 315 -22.09 -10.72 11.31
C LYS A 315 -23.18 -9.76 11.81
N LYS A 316 -22.99 -8.45 11.65
CA LYS A 316 -24.01 -7.47 12.05
C LYS A 316 -25.18 -7.44 11.07
N GLN A 317 -24.94 -7.56 9.77
CA GLN A 317 -26.00 -7.68 8.77
C GLN A 317 -26.84 -8.94 8.98
N GLU A 318 -26.22 -10.08 9.25
CA GLU A 318 -26.94 -11.33 9.59
C GLU A 318 -27.82 -11.20 10.84
N GLN A 319 -27.44 -10.33 11.78
CA GLN A 319 -28.16 -10.08 13.02
C GLN A 319 -29.14 -8.91 12.94
N ASP A 320 -29.31 -8.29 11.77
CA ASP A 320 -30.09 -7.06 11.55
C ASP A 320 -29.71 -5.94 12.55
N LYS A 321 -28.40 -5.77 12.79
CA LYS A 321 -27.84 -4.78 13.71
C LYS A 321 -27.18 -3.63 12.97
N ASP A 322 -27.34 -2.44 13.54
CA ASP A 322 -26.71 -1.23 13.02
C ASP A 322 -25.16 -1.27 13.08
N ILE A 323 -24.54 -0.70 12.06
CA ILE A 323 -23.09 -0.63 11.85
C ILE A 323 -22.66 0.83 12.01
N PRO A 324 -22.03 1.21 13.14
CA PRO A 324 -21.80 2.61 13.50
C PRO A 324 -20.59 3.24 12.77
N PHE A 325 -20.23 2.73 11.60
CA PHE A 325 -19.09 3.19 10.81
C PHE A 325 -19.32 2.99 9.31
N HIS A 326 -18.59 3.74 8.48
CA HIS A 326 -18.69 3.61 7.04
C HIS A 326 -18.00 2.32 6.57
N TYR A 327 -18.69 1.56 5.73
CA TYR A 327 -18.20 0.32 5.15
C TYR A 327 -18.70 0.17 3.71
N ASN A 328 -18.04 -0.73 2.98
CA ASN A 328 -18.44 -1.09 1.61
C ASN A 328 -17.97 -2.52 1.31
N LEU A 329 -18.89 -3.47 1.26
CA LEU A 329 -18.58 -4.88 0.99
C LEU A 329 -18.24 -5.18 -0.48
N GLU A 330 -18.64 -4.30 -1.39
CA GLU A 330 -18.57 -4.51 -2.84
C GLU A 330 -17.36 -3.81 -3.49
N SER A 331 -16.85 -2.71 -2.92
CA SER A 331 -15.77 -1.92 -3.52
C SER A 331 -14.82 -1.24 -2.53
N THR A 332 -14.44 -1.95 -1.47
CA THR A 332 -13.51 -1.43 -0.43
C THR A 332 -12.05 -1.22 -0.92
N GLY A 333 -11.69 -1.76 -2.08
CA GLY A 333 -10.29 -1.81 -2.55
C GLY A 333 -9.41 -2.68 -1.66
N SER A 334 -8.10 -2.71 -1.91
CA SER A 334 -7.16 -3.48 -1.11
C SER A 334 -6.72 -2.74 0.15
N ILE A 335 -6.52 -3.48 1.24
CA ILE A 335 -5.76 -3.04 2.43
C ILE A 335 -4.30 -3.51 2.39
N ALA A 336 -4.03 -4.58 1.63
CA ALA A 336 -2.71 -5.15 1.40
C ALA A 336 -1.90 -4.31 0.40
N CYS A 337 -0.60 -4.20 0.61
CA CYS A 337 0.30 -3.37 -0.21
C CYS A 337 1.49 -4.12 -0.82
N VAL A 338 1.51 -5.46 -0.79
CA VAL A 338 2.63 -6.29 -1.27
C VAL A 338 2.25 -6.98 -2.58
N SER A 339 3.08 -6.81 -3.61
CA SER A 339 3.05 -7.60 -4.86
C SER A 339 4.36 -8.37 -4.99
N GLY A 340 4.40 -9.52 -4.33
CA GLY A 340 5.59 -10.33 -4.15
C GLY A 340 5.41 -11.23 -2.93
N PHE A 341 6.38 -11.32 -2.02
CA PHE A 341 6.41 -12.39 -1.02
C PHE A 341 5.93 -11.97 0.37
N LEU A 342 5.14 -12.82 1.02
CA LEU A 342 4.85 -12.79 2.45
C LEU A 342 5.56 -13.97 3.09
N ILE A 343 6.47 -13.69 4.01
CA ILE A 343 7.28 -14.70 4.70
C ILE A 343 6.85 -14.77 6.16
N ASN A 344 6.66 -15.97 6.69
CA ASN A 344 6.47 -16.19 8.12
C ASN A 344 7.61 -17.09 8.64
N LEU A 345 8.46 -16.53 9.51
CA LEU A 345 9.61 -17.27 10.05
C LEU A 345 9.24 -18.25 11.17
N VAL A 346 8.08 -18.07 11.81
CA VAL A 346 7.59 -18.99 12.85
C VAL A 346 7.03 -20.26 12.21
N GLU A 347 6.20 -20.09 11.18
CA GLU A 347 5.60 -21.19 10.43
C GLU A 347 6.51 -21.76 9.34
N ARG A 348 7.65 -21.10 9.08
CA ARG A 348 8.54 -21.41 7.96
C ARG A 348 7.77 -21.51 6.64
N SER A 349 6.95 -20.50 6.35
CA SER A 349 6.12 -20.44 5.16
C SER A 349 6.43 -19.20 4.31
N ILE A 350 6.26 -19.36 2.99
CA ILE A 350 6.40 -18.32 1.98
C ILE A 350 5.17 -18.34 1.08
N LYS A 351 4.54 -17.18 0.94
CA LYS A 351 3.38 -16.97 0.06
C LYS A 351 3.73 -15.94 -0.99
N LEU A 352 3.46 -16.23 -2.27
CA LEU A 352 3.47 -15.22 -3.31
C LEU A 352 2.07 -14.58 -3.35
N ILE A 353 2.00 -13.28 -3.07
CA ILE A 353 0.75 -12.54 -2.89
C ILE A 353 0.67 -11.27 -3.74
N THR A 354 -0.56 -10.81 -3.99
CA THR A 354 -0.80 -9.50 -4.63
C THR A 354 -2.08 -8.85 -4.10
N PRO A 355 -2.16 -7.51 -4.04
CA PRO A 355 -3.33 -6.79 -3.53
C PRO A 355 -4.56 -7.04 -4.41
N CYS A 356 -5.74 -7.18 -3.79
CA CYS A 356 -7.01 -7.21 -4.50
C CYS A 356 -8.14 -6.62 -3.65
N ALA A 357 -9.29 -6.37 -4.27
CA ALA A 357 -10.49 -6.05 -3.51
C ALA A 357 -10.84 -7.22 -2.58
N ALA A 358 -11.22 -6.90 -1.34
CA ALA A 358 -11.70 -7.89 -0.39
C ALA A 358 -13.02 -8.51 -0.88
N SER A 359 -13.12 -9.83 -0.82
CA SER A 359 -14.29 -10.61 -1.26
C SER A 359 -14.44 -11.87 -0.40
N ASP A 360 -15.47 -12.69 -0.64
CA ASP A 360 -15.60 -13.97 0.09
C ASP A 360 -14.44 -14.92 -0.18
N ARG A 361 -13.90 -14.89 -1.41
CA ARG A 361 -12.73 -15.69 -1.77
C ARG A 361 -11.45 -15.12 -1.17
N TRP A 362 -11.30 -13.80 -1.15
CA TRP A 362 -10.11 -13.09 -0.69
C TRP A 362 -10.47 -12.09 0.41
N PRO A 363 -10.87 -12.56 1.60
CA PRO A 363 -11.44 -11.68 2.64
C PRO A 363 -10.44 -10.69 3.22
N LEU A 364 -9.14 -11.01 3.12
CA LEU A 364 -8.04 -10.19 3.65
C LEU A 364 -7.56 -9.12 2.66
N GLY A 365 -8.18 -9.01 1.48
CA GLY A 365 -7.82 -8.01 0.47
C GLY A 365 -6.49 -8.30 -0.25
N TYR A 366 -6.06 -9.56 -0.29
CA TYR A 366 -4.97 -10.00 -1.16
C TYR A 366 -5.21 -11.43 -1.64
N ARG A 367 -4.63 -11.74 -2.79
CA ARG A 367 -4.65 -13.07 -3.41
C ARG A 367 -3.39 -13.82 -3.04
N ILE A 368 -3.51 -15.14 -2.88
CA ILE A 368 -2.38 -16.05 -2.76
C ILE A 368 -2.23 -16.77 -4.10
N LEU A 369 -1.15 -16.47 -4.82
CA LEU A 369 -0.83 -17.09 -6.10
C LEU A 369 -0.25 -18.48 -5.89
N GLY A 370 0.59 -18.64 -4.87
CA GLY A 370 1.16 -19.90 -4.46
C GLY A 370 1.77 -19.82 -3.07
N GLU A 371 1.98 -20.99 -2.47
CA GLU A 371 2.49 -21.14 -1.11
C GLU A 371 3.45 -22.33 -1.02
N ARG A 372 4.50 -22.17 -0.21
CA ARG A 372 5.49 -23.19 0.11
C ARG A 372 5.86 -23.10 1.58
N THR A 373 6.25 -24.22 2.15
CA THR A 373 7.05 -24.26 3.38
C THR A 373 8.53 -24.32 3.01
N PHE A 374 9.41 -24.00 3.94
CA PHE A 374 10.85 -24.14 3.76
C PHE A 374 11.52 -24.74 5.00
N GLU A 375 12.66 -25.36 4.80
CA GLU A 375 13.57 -25.73 5.88
C GLU A 375 14.82 -24.85 5.88
N TYR A 376 15.47 -24.74 7.02
CA TYR A 376 16.59 -23.80 7.20
C TYR A 376 17.85 -24.15 6.41
N GLU A 377 18.00 -25.39 5.91
CA GLU A 377 19.11 -25.79 5.04
C GLU A 377 18.81 -25.66 3.54
N GLU A 378 17.58 -25.32 3.17
CA GLU A 378 17.19 -25.17 1.76
C GLU A 378 17.70 -23.85 1.18
N SER A 379 18.04 -23.86 -0.12
CA SER A 379 18.40 -22.63 -0.81
C SER A 379 17.16 -21.74 -0.99
N ILE A 380 17.11 -20.65 -0.23
CA ILE A 380 16.00 -19.69 -0.28
C ILE A 380 15.91 -19.04 -1.65
N GLU A 381 17.05 -18.70 -2.27
CA GLU A 381 17.07 -18.12 -3.61
C GLU A 381 16.42 -19.04 -4.64
N PHE A 382 16.75 -20.33 -4.62
CA PHE A 382 16.15 -21.31 -5.53
C PHE A 382 14.64 -21.39 -5.32
N LEU A 383 14.20 -21.51 -4.07
CA LEU A 383 12.78 -21.59 -3.73
C LEU A 383 11.99 -20.36 -4.23
N LEU A 384 12.50 -19.16 -4.01
CA LEU A 384 11.87 -17.93 -4.49
C LEU A 384 11.80 -17.89 -6.02
N ARG A 385 12.87 -18.26 -6.73
CA ARG A 385 12.90 -18.32 -8.20
C ARG A 385 11.91 -19.36 -8.75
N ASP A 386 11.84 -20.53 -8.14
CA ASP A 386 10.88 -21.58 -8.52
C ASP A 386 9.43 -21.11 -8.33
N MET A 387 9.12 -20.45 -7.21
CA MET A 387 7.79 -19.89 -6.98
C MET A 387 7.43 -18.83 -8.02
N LEU A 388 8.36 -17.95 -8.40
CA LEU A 388 8.12 -16.97 -9.49
C LEU A 388 7.86 -17.68 -10.82
N ALA A 389 8.62 -18.72 -11.15
CA ALA A 389 8.45 -19.46 -12.40
C ALA A 389 7.12 -20.23 -12.44
N SER A 390 6.71 -20.79 -11.30
CA SER A 390 5.53 -21.65 -11.17
C SER A 390 4.22 -20.88 -11.07
N TYR A 391 4.23 -19.71 -10.41
CA TYR A 391 3.01 -19.02 -10.00
C TYR A 391 2.74 -17.70 -10.72
N ILE A 392 3.70 -17.18 -11.47
CA ILE A 392 3.50 -15.94 -12.24
C ILE A 392 3.17 -16.23 -13.70
N ASN A 393 2.05 -15.70 -14.16
CA ASN A 393 1.70 -15.68 -15.57
C ASN A 393 2.36 -14.50 -16.27
N ASN A 394 3.24 -14.75 -17.23
CA ASN A 394 3.85 -13.70 -18.06
C ASN A 394 3.32 -13.65 -19.49
N GLN A 395 2.33 -14.50 -19.80
CA GLN A 395 1.76 -14.62 -21.12
C GLN A 395 0.33 -15.16 -21.07
N LEU A 396 -0.45 -14.78 -22.08
CA LEU A 396 -1.77 -15.36 -22.36
C LEU A 396 -1.61 -16.64 -23.17
N LEU A 397 -2.22 -17.72 -22.69
CA LEU A 397 -2.31 -19.00 -23.37
C LEU A 397 -3.66 -19.12 -24.09
N PRO A 398 -3.77 -19.93 -25.16
CA PRO A 398 -5.01 -20.07 -25.92
C PRO A 398 -6.26 -20.39 -25.10
N ASN A 399 -6.11 -21.19 -24.03
CA ASN A 399 -7.23 -21.63 -23.19
C ASN A 399 -7.49 -20.74 -21.97
N ASP A 400 -6.79 -19.61 -21.83
CA ASP A 400 -7.06 -18.68 -20.73
C ASP A 400 -8.39 -17.97 -20.95
N TYR A 401 -9.23 -17.98 -19.91
CA TYR A 401 -10.47 -17.21 -19.90
C TYR A 401 -10.19 -15.72 -19.74
N LEU A 402 -10.78 -14.92 -20.62
CA LEU A 402 -10.63 -13.47 -20.65
C LEU A 402 -11.78 -12.81 -19.92
N LYS A 403 -11.71 -12.80 -18.58
CA LYS A 403 -12.65 -12.06 -17.74
C LYS A 403 -12.08 -10.68 -17.41
N PRO A 404 -12.78 -9.58 -17.72
CA PRO A 404 -12.36 -8.24 -17.29
C PRO A 404 -12.42 -8.07 -15.77
N GLN A 405 -11.61 -7.15 -15.25
CA GLN A 405 -11.77 -6.65 -13.89
C GLN A 405 -13.19 -6.05 -13.71
N LEU A 406 -13.72 -6.13 -12.49
CA LEU A 406 -15.05 -5.62 -12.16
C LEU A 406 -15.16 -4.13 -12.52
N GLY A 407 -16.23 -3.76 -13.22
CA GLY A 407 -16.50 -2.37 -13.62
C GLY A 407 -15.69 -1.90 -14.84
N VAL A 408 -14.94 -2.77 -15.51
CA VAL A 408 -14.39 -2.47 -16.84
C VAL A 408 -15.47 -2.67 -17.89
N VAL A 409 -15.66 -1.66 -18.73
CA VAL A 409 -16.57 -1.70 -19.88
C VAL A 409 -15.76 -1.62 -21.16
N PHE A 410 -16.09 -2.49 -22.11
CA PHE A 410 -15.51 -2.46 -23.45
C PHE A 410 -16.42 -1.75 -24.44
N SER A 411 -15.82 -0.99 -25.34
CA SER A 411 -16.50 -0.39 -26.47
C SER A 411 -15.61 -0.42 -27.70
N SER A 412 -16.19 -0.21 -28.87
CA SER A 412 -15.46 -0.15 -30.13
C SER A 412 -16.00 0.96 -31.01
N SER A 413 -15.14 1.54 -31.85
CA SER A 413 -15.57 2.33 -33.01
C SER A 413 -15.43 1.52 -34.30
N THR A 414 -16.06 1.99 -35.37
CA THR A 414 -15.96 1.41 -36.72
C THR A 414 -14.54 1.43 -37.29
N ASP A 415 -13.64 2.21 -36.71
CA ASP A 415 -12.33 2.56 -37.28
C ASP A 415 -11.17 1.70 -36.75
N GLY A 416 -11.46 0.44 -36.38
CA GLY A 416 -10.42 -0.48 -35.88
C GLY A 416 -9.89 -0.11 -34.49
N VAL A 417 -10.71 0.52 -33.65
CA VAL A 417 -10.34 0.89 -32.28
C VAL A 417 -11.17 0.10 -31.27
N LEU A 418 -10.47 -0.57 -30.35
CA LEU A 418 -11.04 -1.20 -29.16
C LEU A 418 -10.72 -0.32 -27.94
N ALA A 419 -11.70 -0.02 -27.11
CA ALA A 419 -11.53 0.78 -25.91
C ALA A 419 -11.98 0.02 -24.66
N ALA A 420 -11.23 0.20 -23.58
CA ALA A 420 -11.58 -0.27 -22.24
C ALA A 420 -11.69 0.95 -21.31
N SER A 421 -12.78 1.04 -20.56
CA SER A 421 -13.05 2.18 -19.67
C SER A 421 -13.45 1.72 -18.28
N SER A 422 -12.93 2.39 -17.25
CA SER A 422 -13.35 2.22 -15.86
C SER A 422 -12.93 3.43 -15.03
N HIS A 423 -13.69 3.79 -13.99
CA HIS A 423 -13.33 4.86 -13.05
C HIS A 423 -12.93 6.21 -13.70
N GLY A 424 -13.57 6.56 -14.83
CA GLY A 424 -13.27 7.78 -15.59
C GLY A 424 -11.93 7.74 -16.35
N TYR A 425 -11.28 6.58 -16.42
CA TYR A 425 -10.10 6.32 -17.23
C TYR A 425 -10.48 5.47 -18.45
N THR A 426 -9.92 5.81 -19.61
CA THR A 426 -10.13 5.07 -20.87
C THR A 426 -8.78 4.81 -21.52
N MET A 427 -8.58 3.57 -21.98
CA MET A 427 -7.48 3.19 -22.84
C MET A 427 -8.03 2.71 -24.18
N SER A 428 -7.36 3.07 -25.27
CA SER A 428 -7.70 2.61 -26.61
C SER A 428 -6.54 1.83 -27.23
N VAL A 429 -6.87 0.68 -27.81
CA VAL A 429 -6.00 -0.08 -28.70
C VAL A 429 -6.43 0.20 -30.13
N LYS A 430 -5.49 0.63 -30.98
CA LYS A 430 -5.72 0.97 -32.39
C LYS A 430 -5.32 -0.18 -33.31
N ASN A 431 -5.78 -0.14 -34.56
CA ASN A 431 -5.47 -1.12 -35.59
C ASN A 431 -5.90 -2.55 -35.23
N VAL A 432 -7.06 -2.67 -34.57
CA VAL A 432 -7.65 -3.93 -34.15
C VAL A 432 -8.58 -4.46 -35.23
N SER A 433 -8.40 -5.72 -35.61
CA SER A 433 -9.33 -6.43 -36.49
C SER A 433 -10.63 -6.78 -35.75
N ALA A 434 -11.79 -6.46 -36.35
CA ALA A 434 -13.11 -6.73 -35.79
C ALA A 434 -13.27 -6.30 -34.30
N PRO A 435 -12.99 -5.02 -33.95
CA PRO A 435 -12.93 -4.58 -32.56
C PRO A 435 -14.28 -4.73 -31.84
N GLY A 436 -15.41 -4.59 -32.54
CA GLY A 436 -16.74 -4.80 -31.96
C GLY A 436 -16.96 -6.25 -31.49
N THR A 437 -16.54 -7.22 -32.29
CA THR A 437 -16.60 -8.64 -31.91
C THR A 437 -15.75 -8.91 -30.67
N ILE A 438 -14.54 -8.35 -30.61
CA ILE A 438 -13.68 -8.49 -29.42
C ILE A 438 -14.34 -7.82 -28.21
N ALA A 439 -14.85 -6.59 -28.35
CA ALA A 439 -15.49 -5.86 -27.25
C ALA A 439 -16.68 -6.63 -26.67
N GLU A 440 -17.58 -7.14 -27.51
CA GLU A 440 -18.74 -7.94 -27.10
C GLU A 440 -18.32 -9.20 -26.33
N MET A 441 -17.34 -9.94 -26.86
CA MET A 441 -16.86 -11.17 -26.22
C MET A 441 -16.16 -10.88 -24.89
N LEU A 442 -15.30 -9.86 -24.83
CA LEU A 442 -14.64 -9.46 -23.58
C LEU A 442 -15.66 -8.99 -22.54
N GLN A 443 -16.70 -8.26 -22.94
CA GLN A 443 -17.74 -7.78 -22.04
C GLN A 443 -18.53 -8.93 -21.39
N LEU A 444 -18.72 -10.04 -22.11
CA LEU A 444 -19.34 -11.26 -21.59
C LEU A 444 -18.42 -12.04 -20.65
N GLY A 445 -17.09 -11.90 -20.80
CA GLY A 445 -16.11 -12.40 -19.83
C GLY A 445 -16.02 -13.91 -19.68
N GLN A 446 -16.55 -14.68 -20.65
CA GLN A 446 -16.67 -16.14 -20.61
C GLN A 446 -15.86 -16.87 -21.70
N TYR A 447 -15.17 -16.11 -22.56
CA TYR A 447 -14.46 -16.67 -23.72
C TYR A 447 -12.98 -16.82 -23.44
N THR A 448 -12.38 -17.82 -24.08
CA THR A 448 -10.93 -17.99 -24.07
C THR A 448 -10.24 -17.09 -25.10
N VAL A 449 -8.92 -16.95 -24.98
CA VAL A 449 -8.09 -16.30 -26.00
C VAL A 449 -8.31 -16.91 -27.38
N GLN A 450 -8.39 -18.24 -27.47
CA GLN A 450 -8.63 -18.96 -28.71
C GLN A 450 -10.00 -18.64 -29.30
N ASP A 451 -11.06 -18.60 -28.48
CA ASP A 451 -12.42 -18.30 -28.93
C ASP A 451 -12.50 -16.91 -29.57
N VAL A 452 -11.93 -15.90 -28.91
CA VAL A 452 -11.92 -14.53 -29.41
C VAL A 452 -11.17 -14.45 -30.74
N CYS A 453 -10.01 -15.10 -30.84
CA CYS A 453 -9.23 -15.15 -32.07
C CYS A 453 -9.99 -15.81 -33.23
N ASN A 454 -10.63 -16.95 -32.97
CA ASN A 454 -11.41 -17.67 -33.97
C ASN A 454 -12.60 -16.83 -34.46
N ALA A 455 -13.27 -16.10 -33.56
CA ALA A 455 -14.38 -15.23 -33.91
C ALA A 455 -13.94 -14.05 -34.80
N VAL A 456 -12.76 -13.48 -34.55
CA VAL A 456 -12.18 -12.43 -35.40
C VAL A 456 -11.84 -12.98 -36.80
N GLU A 457 -11.24 -14.17 -36.88
CA GLU A 457 -10.93 -14.82 -38.16
C GLU A 457 -12.20 -15.13 -38.96
N ALA A 458 -13.26 -15.62 -38.30
CA ALA A 458 -14.55 -15.89 -38.92
C ALA A 458 -15.22 -14.64 -39.51
N LYS A 459 -14.84 -13.44 -39.05
CA LYS A 459 -15.28 -12.14 -39.59
C LYS A 459 -14.30 -11.58 -40.65
N GLY A 460 -13.32 -12.37 -41.09
CA GLY A 460 -12.30 -11.96 -42.06
C GLY A 460 -11.17 -11.11 -41.46
N GLY A 461 -11.07 -11.03 -40.13
CA GLY A 461 -10.05 -10.26 -39.43
C GLY A 461 -8.74 -11.04 -39.22
N SER A 462 -7.68 -10.31 -38.86
CA SER A 462 -6.37 -10.89 -38.56
C SER A 462 -6.29 -11.41 -37.12
N ARG A 463 -6.03 -12.72 -36.99
CA ARG A 463 -5.71 -13.38 -35.72
C ARG A 463 -4.55 -12.74 -34.97
N VAL A 464 -3.49 -12.38 -35.69
CA VAL A 464 -2.29 -11.78 -35.09
C VAL A 464 -2.62 -10.43 -34.47
N GLN A 465 -3.43 -9.60 -35.16
CA GLN A 465 -3.87 -8.32 -34.61
C GLN A 465 -4.78 -8.50 -33.38
N ALA A 466 -5.67 -9.50 -33.39
CA ALA A 466 -6.48 -9.83 -32.21
C ALA A 466 -5.59 -10.23 -31.02
N MET A 467 -4.63 -11.12 -31.23
CA MET A 467 -3.68 -11.53 -30.19
C MET A 467 -2.88 -10.33 -29.63
N ILE A 468 -2.36 -9.45 -30.50
CA ILE A 468 -1.64 -8.25 -30.06
C ILE A 468 -2.53 -7.36 -29.20
N ALA A 469 -3.79 -7.14 -29.60
CA ALA A 469 -4.73 -6.34 -28.83
C ALA A 469 -5.01 -6.97 -27.45
N LEU A 470 -5.25 -8.28 -27.40
CA LEU A 470 -5.47 -9.01 -26.14
C LEU A 470 -4.24 -8.95 -25.22
N TYR A 471 -3.03 -9.10 -25.76
CA TYR A 471 -1.79 -8.96 -25.00
C TYR A 471 -1.59 -7.55 -24.46
N GLN A 472 -1.92 -6.51 -25.24
CA GLN A 472 -1.85 -5.13 -24.75
C GLN A 472 -2.84 -4.87 -23.61
N LEU A 473 -4.06 -5.43 -23.68
CA LEU A 473 -5.03 -5.37 -22.59
C LEU A 473 -4.51 -6.12 -21.34
N PHE A 474 -3.94 -7.31 -21.55
CA PHE A 474 -3.34 -8.10 -20.47
C PHE A 474 -2.22 -7.34 -19.77
N GLU A 475 -1.24 -6.81 -20.51
CA GLU A 475 -0.11 -6.01 -19.99
C GLU A 475 -0.53 -4.72 -19.25
N MET A 476 -1.80 -4.33 -19.40
CA MET A 476 -2.40 -3.19 -18.70
C MET A 476 -3.17 -3.60 -17.45
N GLY A 477 -3.22 -4.89 -17.11
CA GLY A 477 -3.88 -5.42 -15.92
C GLY A 477 -5.40 -5.39 -16.01
N ILE A 478 -5.96 -5.38 -17.23
CA ILE A 478 -7.41 -5.24 -17.47
C ILE A 478 -8.17 -6.53 -17.17
N PHE A 479 -7.52 -7.69 -17.26
CA PHE A 479 -8.14 -8.97 -16.96
C PHE A 479 -8.02 -9.33 -15.47
N ASP A 480 -9.01 -10.06 -14.99
CA ASP A 480 -8.99 -10.65 -13.65
C ASP A 480 -8.15 -11.93 -13.65
N GLU A 481 -6.87 -11.79 -13.32
CA GLU A 481 -5.93 -12.91 -13.34
C GLU A 481 -6.25 -14.03 -12.33
N ASP A 482 -7.11 -13.80 -11.32
CA ASP A 482 -7.53 -14.86 -10.40
C ASP A 482 -8.33 -15.96 -11.13
N ILE A 483 -9.11 -15.57 -12.13
CA ILE A 483 -9.86 -16.52 -12.97
C ILE A 483 -8.90 -17.33 -13.85
N ILE A 484 -7.90 -16.66 -14.42
CA ILE A 484 -6.86 -17.31 -15.24
C ILE A 484 -6.08 -18.32 -14.39
N ASP A 485 -5.63 -17.91 -13.19
CA ASP A 485 -4.89 -18.76 -12.26
C ASP A 485 -5.68 -19.99 -11.84
N THR A 486 -6.97 -19.80 -11.51
CA THR A 486 -7.86 -20.88 -11.08
C THR A 486 -8.08 -21.89 -12.21
N ALA A 487 -8.35 -21.41 -13.43
CA ALA A 487 -8.55 -22.27 -14.59
C ALA A 487 -7.29 -23.10 -14.89
N ARG A 488 -6.10 -22.49 -14.84
CA ARG A 488 -4.83 -23.18 -15.05
C ARG A 488 -4.57 -24.25 -13.98
N LYS A 489 -4.77 -23.93 -12.71
CA LYS A 489 -4.60 -24.89 -11.59
C LYS A 489 -5.53 -26.10 -11.74
N ASN A 490 -6.81 -25.88 -12.06
CA ASN A 490 -7.77 -26.96 -12.28
C ASN A 490 -7.36 -27.85 -13.47
N SER A 491 -6.78 -27.27 -14.53
CA SER A 491 -6.34 -28.03 -15.71
C SER A 491 -5.13 -28.93 -15.42
N LEU A 492 -4.25 -28.53 -14.48
CA LEU A 492 -3.10 -29.32 -14.04
C LEU A 492 -3.54 -30.46 -13.11
N ALA A 493 -4.48 -30.21 -12.20
CA ALA A 493 -5.00 -31.23 -11.29
C ALA A 493 -5.77 -32.37 -11.98
N VAL A 494 -6.32 -32.14 -13.18
CA VAL A 494 -6.98 -33.18 -13.99
C VAL A 494 -5.97 -34.04 -14.77
N ARG A 495 -4.70 -33.62 -14.86
CA ARG A 495 -3.63 -34.34 -15.56
C ARG A 495 -2.68 -35.11 -14.65
N SER A 496 -2.72 -34.85 -13.34
CA SER A 496 -2.07 -35.62 -12.27
C SER A 496 -3.01 -36.70 -11.75
#